data_AF-A0A654ZXR5-F1
#
_entry.id   AF-A0A654ZXR5-F1
#
_cell.length_a   1.000
_cell.length_b   1.000
_cell.length_c   1.000
_cell.angle_alpha   90.00
_cell.angle_beta   90.00
_cell.angle_gamma   90.00
#
_symmetry.space_group_name_H-M   'P 1'
#
loop_
_entity.id
_entity.type
_entity.pdbx_description
1 polymer ?
#
loop_
_entity_poly.entity_id
_entity_poly.type
_entity_poly.pdbx_seq_one_letter_code
_entity_poly.pdbx_strand_id
1 'polypeptide(L)'
;MDPALYLVWAQANAAAGYRYSVEAQPGSQALAGKVATISVTWTNYGAAAATEKWVPGYRLVDSTGQVVRTLPAAVDLKTLVSDQRGDRSSDQPTPASVAETVRVDLSGLPAGHYTLRAAIDWQQHKPNGSHVVNYPPMLLSRDGRDDSGFYPVATLDIPRDAQTAVNAS
;
A
#
# COMPACT_ATOMS: atom_id res chain seq x y z
N MET A 1 -2.39 -32.33 16.45
CA MET A 1 -2.75 -31.17 17.30
C MET A 1 -4.22 -31.32 17.63
N ASP A 2 -4.64 -31.04 18.87
CA ASP A 2 -6.05 -30.93 19.20
C ASP A 2 -6.71 -29.87 18.29
N PRO A 3 -7.81 -30.17 17.58
CA PRO A 3 -8.50 -29.21 16.72
C PRO A 3 -8.85 -27.89 17.40
N ALA A 4 -9.24 -27.91 18.68
CA ALA A 4 -9.55 -26.69 19.43
C ALA A 4 -8.30 -25.84 19.66
N LEU A 5 -7.18 -26.48 19.99
CA LEU A 5 -5.89 -25.80 20.17
C LEU A 5 -5.35 -25.26 18.84
N TYR A 6 -5.57 -25.99 17.74
CA TYR A 6 -5.22 -25.52 16.40
C TYR A 6 -5.98 -24.24 16.02
N LEU A 7 -7.28 -24.15 16.33
CA LEU A 7 -8.08 -22.96 16.05
C LEU A 7 -7.55 -21.73 16.82
N VAL A 8 -7.25 -21.88 18.11
CA VAL A 8 -6.66 -20.80 18.93
C VAL A 8 -5.30 -20.37 18.40
N TRP A 9 -4.44 -21.33 18.05
CA TRP A 9 -3.15 -21.04 17.43
C TRP A 9 -3.29 -20.32 16.09
N ALA A 10 -4.19 -20.78 15.21
CA ALA A 10 -4.41 -20.21 13.89
C ALA A 10 -4.92 -18.76 14.00
N GLN A 11 -5.83 -18.51 14.93
CA GLN A 11 -6.37 -17.18 15.20
C GLN A 11 -5.31 -16.23 15.74
N ALA A 12 -4.51 -16.66 16.73
CA ALA A 12 -3.40 -15.86 17.24
C ALA A 12 -2.43 -15.48 16.11
N ASN A 13 -2.11 -16.41 15.20
CA ASN A 13 -1.23 -16.14 14.06
C ASN A 13 -1.89 -15.27 12.98
N ALA A 14 -3.21 -15.29 12.83
CA ALA A 14 -3.91 -14.44 11.87
C ALA A 14 -3.93 -12.96 12.29
N ALA A 15 -4.05 -12.71 13.60
CA ALA A 15 -4.23 -11.38 14.19
C ALA A 15 -2.97 -10.75 14.80
N ALA A 16 -1.95 -11.55 15.13
CA ALA A 16 -0.73 -11.05 15.76
C ALA A 16 0.04 -10.07 14.86
N GLY A 17 0.60 -9.04 15.49
CA GLY A 17 1.42 -8.02 14.81
C GLY A 17 0.57 -7.01 14.03
N TYR A 18 1.14 -6.49 12.95
CA TYR A 18 0.49 -5.59 12.01
C TYR A 18 0.14 -6.36 10.71
N ARG A 19 -1.02 -6.05 10.11
CA ARG A 19 -1.57 -6.71 8.92
C ARG A 19 -2.24 -5.69 8.00
N TYR A 20 -1.49 -5.14 7.06
CA TYR A 20 -1.98 -4.03 6.23
C TYR A 20 -2.70 -4.49 4.96
N SER A 21 -3.81 -3.82 4.63
CA SER A 21 -4.39 -3.75 3.29
C SER A 21 -4.38 -2.31 2.77
N VAL A 22 -4.41 -2.14 1.44
CA VAL A 22 -4.48 -0.84 0.79
C VAL A 22 -5.44 -0.92 -0.38
N GLU A 23 -6.43 -0.03 -0.39
CA GLU A 23 -7.50 -0.05 -1.40
C GLU A 23 -7.81 1.38 -1.86
N ALA A 24 -8.05 1.57 -3.16
CA ALA A 24 -8.62 2.83 -3.62
C ALA A 24 -10.10 2.91 -3.23
N GLN A 25 -10.53 4.10 -2.83
CA GLN A 25 -11.95 4.36 -2.60
C GLN A 25 -12.69 4.32 -3.95
N PRO A 26 -13.76 3.52 -4.07
CA PRO A 26 -14.52 3.42 -5.32
C PRO A 26 -14.95 4.79 -5.85
N GLY A 27 -14.73 5.04 -7.14
CA GLY A 27 -15.12 6.30 -7.80
C GLY A 27 -14.30 7.53 -7.40
N SER A 28 -13.23 7.39 -6.60
CA SER A 28 -12.42 8.54 -6.17
C SER A 28 -11.41 9.03 -7.21
N GLN A 29 -11.16 8.25 -8.26
CA GLN A 29 -10.18 8.59 -9.28
C GLN A 29 -10.67 9.76 -10.14
N ALA A 30 -9.89 10.83 -10.18
CA ALA A 30 -10.12 12.00 -11.02
C ALA A 30 -8.85 12.38 -11.76
N LEU A 31 -8.98 12.99 -12.95
CA LEU A 31 -7.86 13.52 -13.72
C LEU A 31 -8.07 15.01 -13.99
N ALA A 32 -7.14 15.83 -13.53
CA ALA A 32 -7.11 17.26 -13.81
C ALA A 32 -5.83 17.59 -14.59
N GLY A 33 -5.96 17.85 -15.88
CA GLY A 33 -4.81 18.02 -16.78
C GLY A 33 -3.97 16.74 -16.84
N LYS A 34 -2.72 16.81 -16.34
CA LYS A 34 -1.79 15.67 -16.27
C LYS A 34 -1.66 15.09 -14.85
N VAL A 35 -2.48 15.53 -13.90
CA VAL A 35 -2.40 15.04 -12.50
C VAL A 35 -3.63 14.18 -12.20
N ALA A 36 -3.39 12.88 -11.99
CA ALA A 36 -4.41 11.97 -11.47
C ALA A 36 -4.48 12.09 -9.94
N THR A 37 -5.70 12.13 -9.39
CA THR A 37 -5.97 12.19 -7.96
C THR A 37 -6.77 10.95 -7.57
N ILE A 38 -6.33 10.21 -6.55
CA ILE A 38 -6.96 8.97 -6.08
C ILE A 38 -7.05 9.01 -4.55
N SER A 39 -8.21 8.73 -3.98
CA SER A 39 -8.34 8.52 -2.53
C SER A 39 -8.05 7.06 -2.20
N VAL A 40 -7.18 6.83 -1.23
CA VAL A 40 -6.69 5.50 -0.86
C VAL A 40 -6.88 5.29 0.63
N THR A 41 -7.35 4.12 1.03
CA THR A 41 -7.51 3.71 2.42
C THR A 41 -6.48 2.65 2.77
N TRP A 42 -5.67 2.94 3.78
CA TRP A 42 -4.82 1.95 4.45
C TRP A 42 -5.56 1.39 5.64
N THR A 43 -5.54 0.07 5.81
CA THR A 43 -6.18 -0.59 6.95
C THR A 43 -5.22 -1.57 7.61
N ASN A 44 -5.06 -1.47 8.93
CA ASN A 44 -4.40 -2.49 9.74
C ASN A 44 -5.46 -3.38 10.40
N TYR A 45 -5.44 -4.67 10.08
CA TYR A 45 -6.27 -5.71 10.71
C TYR A 45 -5.57 -6.42 11.87
N GLY A 46 -4.30 -6.10 12.10
CA GLY A 46 -3.49 -6.68 13.16
C GLY A 46 -3.74 -6.03 14.51
N ALA A 47 -3.34 -6.73 15.57
CA ALA A 47 -3.48 -6.27 16.94
C ALA A 47 -2.41 -5.24 17.37
N ALA A 48 -1.42 -4.95 16.54
CA ALA A 48 -0.31 -4.06 16.86
C ALA A 48 0.02 -3.12 15.70
N ALA A 49 0.63 -1.98 16.04
CA ALA A 49 1.24 -1.08 15.06
C ALA A 49 2.64 -1.56 14.61
N ALA A 50 3.16 -0.97 13.53
CA ALA A 50 4.55 -1.18 13.14
C ALA A 50 5.52 -0.63 14.21
N THR A 51 6.54 -1.41 14.56
CA THR A 51 7.61 -0.99 15.48
C THR A 51 8.95 -0.79 14.78
N GLU A 52 9.16 -1.49 13.66
CA GLU A 52 10.34 -1.34 12.79
C GLU A 52 10.16 -0.17 11.82
N LYS A 53 11.25 0.26 11.18
CA LYS A 53 11.22 1.29 10.14
C LYS A 53 10.72 0.74 8.79
N TRP A 54 9.42 0.46 8.76
CA TRP A 54 8.65 0.23 7.54
C TRP A 54 8.25 1.56 6.91
N VAL A 55 8.48 1.72 5.62
CA VAL A 55 8.25 2.95 4.85
C VAL A 55 7.17 2.68 3.80
N PRO A 56 5.93 3.16 3.99
CA PRO A 56 4.86 3.03 3.02
C PRO A 56 5.10 3.96 1.82
N GLY A 57 4.64 3.54 0.65
CA GLY A 57 4.73 4.32 -0.57
C GLY A 57 3.93 3.73 -1.72
N TYR A 58 4.00 4.43 -2.86
CA TYR A 58 3.35 4.03 -4.10
C TYR A 58 4.35 3.91 -5.24
N ARG A 59 4.08 2.99 -6.16
CA ARG A 59 4.87 2.77 -7.38
C ARG A 59 3.93 2.86 -8.57
N LEU A 60 4.20 3.79 -9.47
CA LEU A 60 3.56 3.79 -10.78
C LEU A 60 4.37 2.86 -11.67
N VAL A 61 3.73 1.82 -12.18
CA VAL A 61 4.34 0.86 -13.09
C VAL A 61 3.72 0.95 -14.47
N ASP A 62 4.51 0.71 -15.51
CA ASP A 62 4.00 0.59 -16.87
C ASP A 62 3.43 -0.82 -17.16
N SER A 63 2.95 -1.05 -18.38
CA SER A 63 2.40 -2.33 -18.81
C SER A 63 3.40 -3.50 -18.81
N THR A 64 4.71 -3.22 -18.73
CA THR A 64 5.76 -4.24 -18.60
C THR A 64 6.08 -4.57 -17.14
N GLY A 65 5.51 -3.81 -16.20
CA GLY A 65 5.78 -3.89 -14.77
C GLY A 65 6.98 -3.06 -14.32
N GLN A 66 7.60 -2.26 -15.21
CA GLN A 66 8.70 -1.38 -14.85
C GLN A 66 8.19 -0.23 -13.99
N VAL A 67 8.85 0.03 -12.85
CA VAL A 67 8.55 1.20 -12.02
C VAL A 67 9.05 2.46 -12.74
N VAL A 68 8.11 3.31 -13.16
CA VAL A 68 8.40 4.59 -13.84
C VAL A 68 8.39 5.77 -12.88
N ARG A 69 7.68 5.68 -11.74
CA ARG A 69 7.68 6.69 -10.67
C ARG A 69 7.48 6.04 -9.29
N THR A 70 8.02 6.67 -8.26
CA THR A 70 7.76 6.34 -6.85
C THR A 70 7.22 7.56 -6.14
N LEU A 71 6.20 7.38 -5.31
CA LEU A 71 5.56 8.43 -4.54
C LEU A 71 5.57 8.06 -3.06
N PRO A 72 5.84 9.00 -2.14
CA PRO A 72 5.72 8.74 -0.72
C PRO A 72 4.24 8.59 -0.34
N ALA A 73 3.96 7.73 0.63
CA ALA A 73 2.67 7.72 1.32
C ALA A 73 2.75 8.61 2.57
N ALA A 74 1.63 9.24 2.96
CA ALA A 74 1.55 10.09 4.14
C ALA A 74 1.16 9.32 5.40
N VAL A 75 0.64 8.08 5.26
CA VAL A 75 0.26 7.24 6.40
C VAL A 75 1.45 6.96 7.33
N ASP A 76 1.21 7.14 8.65
CA ASP A 76 2.12 6.66 9.69
C ASP A 76 1.66 5.28 10.19
N LEU A 77 2.37 4.24 9.77
CA LEU A 77 2.09 2.85 10.14
C LEU A 77 2.29 2.59 11.65
N LYS A 78 3.01 3.46 12.36
CA LYS A 78 3.24 3.32 13.81
C LYS A 78 2.03 3.76 14.63
N THR A 79 1.14 4.55 14.04
CA THR A 79 -0.09 5.01 14.68
C THR A 79 -1.34 4.33 14.13
N LEU A 80 -1.22 3.56 13.04
CA LEU A 80 -2.34 2.85 12.42
C LEU A 80 -2.67 1.55 13.19
N VAL A 81 -3.17 1.69 14.41
CA VAL A 81 -3.69 0.62 15.26
C VAL A 81 -4.92 1.13 15.99
N SER A 82 -5.87 0.26 16.31
CA SER A 82 -7.08 0.70 17.01
C SER A 82 -6.78 0.99 18.48
N ASP A 83 -7.13 2.20 18.92
CA ASP A 83 -7.06 2.61 20.33
C ASP A 83 -8.23 2.06 21.16
N GLN A 84 -9.26 1.51 20.50
CA GLN A 84 -10.33 0.84 21.22
C GLN A 84 -9.75 -0.41 21.89
N ARG A 85 -9.77 -0.43 23.23
CA ARG A 85 -9.80 -1.71 23.96
C ARG A 85 -11.00 -2.45 23.38
N GLY A 86 -10.73 -3.40 22.49
CA GLY A 86 -11.76 -4.20 21.84
C GLY A 86 -12.76 -4.68 22.89
N ASP A 87 -14.03 -4.74 22.50
CA ASP A 87 -14.99 -5.44 23.33
C ASP A 87 -14.40 -6.82 23.63
N ARG A 88 -14.23 -7.17 24.91
CA ARG A 88 -13.51 -8.40 25.31
C ARG A 88 -14.25 -9.68 24.86
N SER A 89 -15.41 -9.51 24.25
CA SER A 89 -16.23 -10.53 23.60
C SER A 89 -15.77 -10.85 22.16
N SER A 90 -14.96 -9.98 21.54
CA SER A 90 -14.46 -10.13 20.17
C SER A 90 -13.11 -10.83 20.15
N ASP A 91 -13.05 -11.99 19.51
CA ASP A 91 -11.79 -12.72 19.31
C ASP A 91 -10.93 -12.16 18.15
N GLN A 92 -11.33 -11.04 17.52
CA GLN A 92 -10.57 -10.37 16.46
C GLN A 92 -10.21 -8.92 16.83
N PRO A 93 -9.02 -8.42 16.42
CA PRO A 93 -8.68 -7.01 16.55
C PRO A 93 -9.66 -6.15 15.76
N THR A 94 -10.06 -5.01 16.34
CA THR A 94 -10.79 -3.99 15.59
C THR A 94 -9.85 -3.37 14.54
N PRO A 95 -10.20 -3.40 13.25
CA PRO A 95 -9.36 -2.79 12.22
C PRO A 95 -9.24 -1.27 12.42
N ALA A 96 -8.05 -0.74 12.14
CA ALA A 96 -7.81 0.70 12.10
C ALA A 96 -7.54 1.14 10.67
N SER A 97 -8.22 2.19 10.22
CA SER A 97 -8.11 2.69 8.86
C SER A 97 -7.78 4.18 8.82
N VAL A 98 -7.00 4.58 7.82
CA VAL A 98 -6.76 5.99 7.49
C VAL A 98 -6.86 6.17 5.98
N ALA A 99 -7.52 7.25 5.57
CA ALA A 99 -7.62 7.63 4.17
C ALA A 99 -6.59 8.73 3.85
N GLU A 100 -5.99 8.65 2.68
CA GLU A 100 -5.15 9.70 2.12
C GLU A 100 -5.46 9.95 0.64
N THR A 101 -4.99 11.09 0.12
CA THR A 101 -5.17 11.45 -1.29
C THR A 101 -3.83 11.41 -2.00
N VAL A 102 -3.70 10.49 -2.95
CA VAL A 102 -2.52 10.33 -3.80
C VAL A 102 -2.68 11.20 -5.04
N ARG A 103 -1.65 11.98 -5.35
CA ARG A 103 -1.57 12.77 -6.60
C ARG A 103 -0.44 12.22 -7.46
N VAL A 104 -0.77 11.75 -8.65
CA VAL A 104 0.17 11.16 -9.60
C VAL A 104 0.33 12.10 -10.78
N ASP A 105 1.52 12.67 -10.93
CA ASP A 105 1.88 13.46 -12.11
C ASP A 105 2.24 12.54 -13.29
N LEU A 106 1.49 12.67 -14.37
CA LEU A 106 1.63 11.92 -15.62
C LEU A 106 2.38 12.71 -16.70
N SER A 107 2.92 13.90 -16.36
CA SER A 107 3.74 14.70 -17.26
C SER A 107 4.94 13.90 -17.78
N GLY A 108 5.31 14.09 -19.04
CA GLY A 108 6.49 13.42 -19.64
C GLY A 108 6.41 11.89 -19.81
N LEU A 109 5.34 11.24 -19.35
CA LEU A 109 5.14 9.81 -19.58
C LEU A 109 4.55 9.55 -20.98
N PRO A 110 4.98 8.50 -21.68
CA PRO A 110 4.41 8.13 -22.97
C PRO A 110 2.94 7.68 -22.83
N ALA A 111 2.18 7.76 -23.92
CA ALA A 111 0.87 7.16 -23.98
C ALA A 111 0.93 5.66 -23.69
N GLY A 112 0.01 5.17 -22.86
CA GLY A 112 0.05 3.78 -22.38
C GLY A 112 -0.81 3.55 -21.15
N HIS A 113 -0.79 2.30 -20.70
CA HIS A 113 -1.49 1.82 -19.51
C HIS A 113 -0.50 1.75 -18.35
N TYR A 114 -0.89 2.33 -17.22
CA TYR A 114 -0.09 2.33 -16.01
C TYR A 114 -0.90 1.84 -14.83
N THR A 115 -0.25 1.17 -13.89
CA THR A 115 -0.86 0.71 -12.64
C THR A 115 -0.19 1.41 -11.47
N LEU A 116 -0.97 2.07 -10.63
CA LEU A 116 -0.50 2.54 -9.33
C LEU A 116 -0.57 1.38 -8.35
N ARG A 117 0.54 1.07 -7.69
CA ARG A 117 0.67 0.01 -6.69
C ARG A 117 1.06 0.57 -5.33
N ALA A 118 0.50 0.04 -4.25
CA ALA A 118 0.96 0.34 -2.89
C ALA A 118 2.04 -0.65 -2.44
N ALA A 119 3.05 -0.16 -1.74
CA ALA A 119 4.19 -0.92 -1.23
C ALA A 119 4.58 -0.47 0.18
N ILE A 120 5.21 -1.36 0.95
CA ILE A 120 5.85 -1.03 2.24
C ILE A 120 7.28 -1.55 2.21
N ASP A 121 8.26 -0.66 2.23
CA ASP A 121 9.70 -1.00 2.18
C ASP A 121 10.31 -1.08 3.58
N TRP A 122 11.23 -2.01 3.84
CA TRP A 122 11.99 -2.06 5.10
C TRP A 122 13.24 -1.20 5.01
N GLN A 123 13.42 -0.25 5.93
CA GLN A 123 14.59 0.64 5.96
C GLN A 123 15.20 0.80 7.36
N GLN A 124 15.23 -0.27 8.16
CA GLN A 124 15.78 -0.20 9.51
C GLN A 124 17.30 -0.31 9.50
N HIS A 125 17.97 0.71 10.03
CA HIS A 125 19.35 0.61 10.45
C HIS A 125 19.42 0.35 11.95
N LYS A 126 20.19 -0.65 12.39
CA LYS A 126 20.44 -0.90 13.81
C LYS A 126 21.71 -0.14 14.23
N PRO A 127 21.66 0.71 15.28
CA PRO A 127 22.86 1.36 15.81
C PRO A 127 23.92 0.31 16.18
N ASN A 128 25.19 0.54 15.82
CA ASN A 128 26.30 -0.41 15.96
C ASN A 128 26.18 -1.70 15.13
N GLY A 129 25.23 -1.78 14.20
CA GLY A 129 25.21 -2.85 13.20
C GLY A 129 26.38 -2.68 12.23
N SER A 130 27.13 -3.76 12.00
CA SER A 130 28.22 -3.76 11.01
C SER A 130 27.71 -3.89 9.56
N HIS A 131 26.42 -4.18 9.36
CA HIS A 131 25.79 -4.34 8.06
C HIS A 131 24.43 -3.67 8.01
N VAL A 132 24.20 -2.90 6.94
CA VAL A 132 22.85 -2.47 6.55
C VAL A 132 22.14 -3.68 5.97
N VAL A 133 20.98 -4.00 6.52
CA VAL A 133 20.07 -4.98 5.91
C VAL A 133 19.02 -4.17 5.13
N ASN A 134 18.63 -4.65 3.96
CA ASN A 134 17.45 -4.16 3.26
C ASN A 134 16.65 -5.39 2.86
N TYR A 135 15.39 -5.45 3.27
CA TYR A 135 14.48 -6.49 2.83
C TYR A 135 13.72 -6.02 1.60
N PRO A 136 13.31 -6.95 0.72
CA PRO A 136 12.33 -6.63 -0.29
C PRO A 136 11.06 -6.07 0.39
N PRO A 137 10.23 -5.33 -0.37
CA PRO A 137 8.98 -4.80 0.13
C PRO A 137 8.19 -5.88 0.84
N MET A 138 7.59 -5.53 1.97
CA MET A 138 6.77 -6.44 2.74
C MET A 138 5.61 -6.93 1.88
N LEU A 139 5.44 -8.24 1.86
CA LEU A 139 4.26 -8.84 1.27
C LEU A 139 3.06 -8.51 2.15
N LEU A 140 2.17 -7.70 1.63
CA LEU A 140 0.97 -7.31 2.35
C LEU A 140 0.07 -8.52 2.57
N SER A 141 -0.63 -8.56 3.69
CA SER A 141 -1.07 -9.83 4.30
C SER A 141 -2.47 -10.29 3.89
N ARG A 142 -3.15 -9.61 2.98
CA ARG A 142 -4.51 -9.97 2.51
C ARG A 142 -4.59 -10.20 1.01
N ASP A 143 -5.67 -10.85 0.60
CA ASP A 143 -6.07 -11.01 -0.80
C ASP A 143 -6.22 -9.67 -1.51
N GLY A 144 -6.14 -9.69 -2.85
CA GLY A 144 -6.17 -8.49 -3.69
C GLY A 144 -4.80 -8.02 -4.18
N ARG A 145 -3.72 -8.75 -3.86
CA ARG A 145 -2.39 -8.51 -4.43
C ARG A 145 -2.33 -8.94 -5.89
N ASP A 146 -1.44 -8.31 -6.64
CA ASP A 146 -1.01 -8.84 -7.93
C ASP A 146 0.16 -9.82 -7.80
N ASP A 147 0.59 -10.40 -8.91
CA ASP A 147 1.68 -11.40 -8.99
C ASP A 147 3.03 -10.88 -8.46
N SER A 148 3.18 -9.55 -8.29
CA SER A 148 4.37 -8.94 -7.71
C SER A 148 4.26 -8.68 -6.20
N GLY A 149 3.14 -9.07 -5.58
CA GLY A 149 2.94 -9.00 -4.14
C GLY A 149 2.50 -7.62 -3.62
N PHE A 150 2.20 -6.67 -4.52
CA PHE A 150 1.71 -5.33 -4.18
C PHE A 150 0.18 -5.25 -4.35
N TYR A 151 -0.46 -4.26 -3.70
CA TYR A 151 -1.86 -3.96 -4.00
C TYR A 151 -1.96 -3.02 -5.20
N PRO A 152 -2.62 -3.41 -6.30
CA PRO A 152 -3.04 -2.48 -7.33
C PRO A 152 -4.09 -1.54 -6.74
N VAL A 153 -3.82 -0.24 -6.82
CA VAL A 153 -4.66 0.82 -6.28
C VAL A 153 -5.52 1.42 -7.39
N ALA A 154 -4.92 1.69 -8.55
CA ALA A 154 -5.62 2.33 -9.67
C ALA A 154 -4.96 2.01 -11.00
N THR A 155 -5.74 2.08 -12.07
CA THR A 155 -5.25 2.06 -13.45
C THR A 155 -5.35 3.46 -14.04
N LEU A 156 -4.26 3.93 -14.62
CA LEU A 156 -4.13 5.27 -15.21
C LEU A 156 -3.76 5.12 -16.68
N ASP A 157 -4.64 5.62 -17.55
CA ASP A 157 -4.45 5.56 -19.00
C ASP A 157 -4.06 6.93 -19.54
N ILE A 158 -2.96 6.96 -20.30
CA ILE A 158 -2.53 8.15 -21.03
C ILE A 158 -2.91 7.95 -22.51
N PRO A 159 -3.87 8.70 -23.06
CA PRO A 159 -4.28 8.55 -24.44
C PRO A 159 -3.19 9.08 -25.39
N ARG A 160 -3.05 8.44 -26.57
CA ARG A 160 -2.08 8.83 -27.61
C ARG A 160 -2.28 10.25 -28.12
N ASP A 161 -3.54 10.71 -28.17
CA ASP A 161 -3.89 12.04 -28.68
C ASP A 161 -3.46 13.19 -27.75
N ALA A 162 -3.08 12.89 -26.50
CA ALA A 162 -2.58 13.88 -25.56
C ALA A 162 -1.09 14.23 -25.76
N GLN A 163 -0.45 13.69 -26.81
CA GLN A 163 0.96 13.95 -27.17
C GLN A 163 1.12 14.77 -28.46
N THR A 164 0.11 14.85 -29.33
CA THR A 164 0.17 15.56 -30.61
C THR A 164 0.02 17.08 -30.49
N ALA A 165 -0.51 17.60 -29.38
CA ALA A 165 -0.69 19.04 -29.19
C ALA A 165 0.61 19.81 -28.82
N VAL A 166 1.70 19.12 -28.50
CA VAL A 166 2.96 19.76 -28.06
C VAL A 166 3.96 19.95 -29.21
N ASN A 167 3.75 19.29 -30.35
CA ASN A 167 4.65 19.35 -31.52
C ASN A 167 4.12 20.20 -32.68
N ALA A 168 3.02 20.93 -32.47
CA ALA A 168 2.49 21.91 -33.42
C ALA A 168 2.65 23.31 -32.84
N SER A 169 3.87 23.85 -32.87
CA SER A 169 4.16 25.26 -32.62
C SER A 169 5.39 25.67 -33.42
#